data_AF-A0A8J8JWX4-F1
#
_entry.id   AF-A0A8J8JWX4-F1
#
_cell.length_a   1.000
_cell.length_b   1.000
_cell.length_c   1.000
_cell.angle_alpha   90.00
_cell.angle_beta   90.00
_cell.angle_gamma   90.00
#
_symmetry.space_group_name_H-M   'P 1'
#
loop_
_entity.id
_entity.type
_entity.pdbx_description
1 polymer ?
#
loop_
_entity_poly.entity_id
_entity_poly.type
_entity_poly.pdbx_seq_one_letter_code
_entity_poly.pdbx_strand_id
1 'polypeptide(L)' 'MSENQQDEQQQIVQRRAKLSALRENGIAFPTDFRRNVISGELLAEYGEKTKEELEE' A
#
# COMPACT_ATOMS: atom_id res chain seq x y z
N MET A 1 -2.98 -19.29 -24.43
CA MET A 1 -2.82 -18.28 -23.36
C MET A 1 -2.73 -19.05 -22.05
N SER A 2 -1.65 -18.87 -21.30
CA SER A 2 -1.51 -19.48 -19.97
C SER A 2 -2.44 -18.79 -18.97
N GLU A 3 -2.93 -19.50 -17.97
CA GLU A 3 -3.77 -18.94 -16.88
C GLU A 3 -3.11 -17.71 -16.23
N ASN A 4 -1.79 -17.73 -16.01
CA ASN A 4 -1.03 -16.58 -15.50
C ASN A 4 -1.19 -15.32 -16.37
N GLN A 5 -1.27 -15.48 -17.70
CA GLN A 5 -1.45 -14.35 -18.61
C GLN A 5 -2.88 -13.79 -18.55
N GLN A 6 -3.87 -14.65 -18.30
CA GLN A 6 -5.26 -14.23 -18.15
C GLN A 6 -5.44 -13.48 -16.82
N ASP A 7 -4.87 -13.99 -15.73
CA ASP A 7 -4.91 -13.35 -14.42
C ASP A 7 -4.18 -11.99 -14.44
N GLU A 8 -3.02 -11.90 -15.09
CA GLU A 8 -2.30 -10.64 -15.28
C GLU A 8 -3.15 -9.61 -16.02
N GLN A 9 -3.79 -10.02 -17.13
CA GLN A 9 -4.68 -9.16 -17.90
C GLN A 9 -5.87 -8.67 -17.06
N GLN A 10 -6.48 -9.55 -16.26
CA GLN A 10 -7.57 -9.19 -15.35
C GLN A 10 -7.11 -8.15 -14.32
N GLN A 11 -5.95 -8.35 -13.71
CA GLN A 11 -5.40 -7.38 -12.75
C GLN A 11 -5.09 -6.03 -13.41
N ILE A 12 -4.57 -6.01 -14.64
CA ILE A 12 -4.30 -4.77 -15.38
C ILE A 12 -5.60 -4.00 -15.62
N VAL A 13 -6.67 -4.68 -16.05
CA VAL A 13 -7.99 -4.07 -16.27
C VAL A 13 -8.52 -3.45 -14.97
N GLN A 14 -8.44 -4.19 -13.86
CA GLN A 14 -8.88 -3.70 -12.55
C GLN A 14 -8.08 -2.47 -12.07
N ARG A 15 -6.75 -2.49 -12.22
CA ARG A 15 -5.88 -1.35 -11.85
C ARG A 15 -6.21 -0.10 -12.67
N ARG A 16 -6.47 -0.25 -13.97
CA ARG A 16 -6.86 0.87 -14.84
C ARG A 16 -8.22 1.45 -14.46
N ALA A 17 -9.22 0.60 -14.20
CA ALA A 17 -10.54 1.05 -13.78
C ALA A 17 -10.48 1.84 -12.46
N LYS A 18 -9.71 1.33 -11.46
CA LYS A 18 -9.49 2.04 -10.19
C LYS A 18 -8.78 3.38 -10.39
N LEU A 19 -7.77 3.43 -11.26
CA LEU A 19 -7.07 4.69 -11.56
C LEU A 19 -8.00 5.72 -12.23
N SER A 20 -8.88 5.30 -13.13
CA SER A 20 -9.86 6.21 -13.75
C SER A 20 -10.80 6.80 -12.70
N ALA A 21 -11.36 5.97 -11.81
CA ALA A 21 -12.21 6.45 -10.72
C ALA A 21 -11.47 7.43 -9.78
N LEU A 22 -10.19 7.18 -9.48
CA LEU A 22 -9.37 8.12 -8.69
C LEU A 22 -9.15 9.47 -9.40
N ARG A 23 -9.04 9.49 -10.74
CA ARG A 23 -8.91 10.73 -11.52
C ARG A 23 -10.22 11.52 -11.59
N GLU A 24 -11.37 10.85 -11.60
CA GLU A 24 -12.68 11.50 -11.54
C GLU A 24 -12.92 12.16 -10.17
N ASN A 25 -12.44 11.52 -9.10
CA ASN A 25 -12.57 12.02 -7.73
C ASN A 25 -11.55 13.10 -7.34
N GLY A 26 -10.55 13.40 -8.19
CA GLY A 26 -9.58 14.47 -7.96
C GLY A 26 -8.14 14.12 -8.35
N ILE A 27 -7.18 14.47 -7.49
CA ILE A 27 -5.74 14.29 -7.76
C ILE A 27 -5.37 12.82 -7.53
N ALA A 28 -5.29 12.04 -8.61
CA ALA A 28 -4.95 10.62 -8.55
C ALA A 28 -3.54 10.31 -8.03
N PHE A 29 -2.62 11.29 -8.06
CA PHE A 29 -1.24 11.15 -7.61
C PHE A 29 -0.88 12.29 -6.63
N PRO A 30 -1.33 12.21 -5.37
CA PRO A 30 -1.05 13.24 -4.38
C PRO A 30 0.42 13.19 -3.93
N THR A 31 0.96 14.35 -3.53
CA THR A 31 2.36 14.51 -3.08
C THR A 31 2.44 15.09 -1.66
N ASP A 32 1.35 15.02 -0.91
CA ASP A 32 1.16 15.59 0.42
C ASP A 32 1.62 14.67 1.55
N PHE A 33 1.60 13.35 1.35
CA PHE A 33 2.02 12.39 2.36
C PHE A 33 3.48 12.61 2.81
N ARG A 34 3.70 12.58 4.12
CA ARG A 34 5.02 12.66 4.76
C ARG A 34 5.12 11.53 5.78
N ARG A 35 6.06 10.61 5.55
CA ARG A 35 6.41 9.60 6.56
C ARG A 35 7.15 10.26 7.73
N ASN A 36 6.90 9.77 8.94
CA ASN A 36 7.60 10.17 10.16
C ASN A 36 8.72 9.19 10.53
N VAL A 37 8.51 7.89 10.30
CA VAL A 37 9.47 6.81 10.61
C VAL A 37 9.51 5.76 9.51
N ILE A 38 10.58 4.98 9.46
CA ILE A 38 10.71 3.82 8.56
C ILE A 38 10.56 2.50 9.32
N SER A 39 10.26 1.42 8.59
CA SER A 39 10.07 0.10 9.19
C SER A 39 11.28 -0.40 9.99
N GLY A 40 12.50 -0.07 9.56
CA GLY A 40 13.72 -0.43 10.29
C GLY A 40 13.82 0.22 11.67
N GLU A 41 13.41 1.50 11.78
CA GLU A 41 13.38 2.22 13.07
C GLU A 41 12.33 1.63 14.00
N LEU A 42 11.14 1.33 13.46
CA LEU A 42 10.07 0.68 14.22
C LEU A 42 10.49 -0.70 14.75
N LEU A 43 11.14 -1.52 13.91
CA LEU A 43 11.61 -2.84 14.33
C LEU A 43 12.75 -2.75 15.34
N ALA A 44 13.66 -1.78 15.21
CA ALA A 44 14.75 -1.59 16.16
C ALA A 44 14.24 -1.15 17.54
N GLU A 45 13.22 -0.29 17.59
CA GLU A 45 12.72 0.27 18.84
C GLU A 45 11.64 -0.60 19.52
N TYR A 46 10.83 -1.29 18.72
CA TYR A 46 9.65 -2.01 19.21
C TYR A 46 9.64 -3.51 18.86
N GLY A 47 10.59 -4.01 18.06
CA GLY A 47 10.57 -5.40 17.58
C GLY A 47 10.77 -6.47 18.65
N GLU A 48 11.41 -6.13 19.76
CA GLU A 48 11.61 -7.04 20.90
C GLU A 48 10.59 -6.85 22.02
N LYS A 49 9.72 -5.84 21.92
CA LYS A 49 8.72 -5.55 22.95
C LYS A 49 7.56 -6.54 22.89
N THR A 50 7.04 -6.93 24.05
CA THR A 50 5.82 -7.74 24.11
C THR A 50 4.60 -6.90 23.80
N LYS A 51 3.47 -7.59 23.56
CA LYS A 51 2.20 -6.91 23.31
C LYS A 51 1.78 -6.02 24.49
N GLU A 52 2.00 -6.51 25.71
CA GLU A 52 1.70 -5.77 26.94
C GLU A 52 2.53 -4.49 27.05
N GLU A 53 3.82 -4.54 26.68
CA GLU A 53 4.75 -3.39 26.69
C GLU A 53 4.45 -2.34 25.60
N LEU A 54 3.64 -2.68 24.59
CA LEU A 54 3.19 -1.77 23.53
C LEU A 54 1.79 -1.18 23.78
N GLU A 55 1.05 -1.72 24.74
CA GLU A 55 -0.31 -1.31 25.10
C GLU A 55 -0.36 -0.32 26.28
N GLU A 56 0.76 -0.11 27.00
CA GLU A 56 0.97 0.95 28.01
C GLU A 56 1.31 2.31 27.40
#